data_AF-A0A955THU7-F1
#
_entry.id   AF-A0A955THU7-F1
#
_cell.length_a   1.000
_cell.length_b   1.000
_cell.length_c   1.000
_cell.angle_alpha   90.00
_cell.angle_beta   90.00
_cell.angle_gamma   90.00
#
_symmetry.space_group_name_H-M   'P 1'
#
loop_
_entity.id
_entity.type
_entity.pdbx_description
1 polymer ?
#
loop_
_entity_poly.entity_id
_entity_poly.type
_entity_poly.pdbx_seq_one_letter_code
_entity_poly.pdbx_strand_id
1 'polypeptide(L)'
;MKPPEFVTSPFLPGEDRQILMDKGIEQLEIWLYDVIKIGLLQYDFAEQSVFEISSRMIDAKLGGIARRLRRLGTLNRADPDWVEQVLRILGDLYLLVSAFKNKKELSSGLITSLYSLAGLNIKKTDLLSLAPVEDHWLVCGVEFEEEENLRSRFTWIMGAKSKRTALLLDFAFGRVDFQTRYLFRHSYQGSLYYYPGSFPIRAHLQDPLVVRKIKTFPASFENIEKYLDVYAHAISLNPWITDFPVCIRNVTLQKSGEKFLMVDSGGQVLPVKNSPDDLWPVYAGLGLQSCSLFGIWDGKEIRILSWDDGFVHQSL
;
A
#
# COMPACT_ATOMS: atom_id res chain seq x y z
N MET A 1 -6.51 15.38 -14.24
CA MET A 1 -7.40 15.56 -13.07
C MET A 1 -6.74 16.61 -12.19
N LYS A 2 -7.35 17.78 -11.94
CA LYS A 2 -6.73 18.81 -11.09
C LYS A 2 -6.77 18.32 -9.64
N PRO A 3 -5.65 18.31 -8.89
CA PRO A 3 -5.68 17.94 -7.49
C PRO A 3 -6.50 18.98 -6.69
N PRO A 4 -7.27 18.56 -5.67
CA PRO A 4 -8.00 19.50 -4.82
C PRO A 4 -7.02 20.40 -4.06
N GLU A 5 -7.35 21.70 -3.97
CA GLU A 5 -6.60 22.68 -3.17
C GLU A 5 -6.70 22.33 -1.67
N PHE A 6 -5.56 22.20 -1.00
CA PHE A 6 -5.48 21.81 0.41
C PHE A 6 -5.57 23.06 1.31
N VAL A 7 -6.68 23.19 2.03
CA VAL A 7 -6.79 23.97 3.26
C VAL A 7 -5.71 23.48 4.24
N THR A 8 -5.06 24.39 4.96
CA THR A 8 -4.08 24.10 6.02
C THR A 8 -4.57 22.95 6.92
N SER A 9 -3.86 21.81 6.85
CA SER A 9 -4.35 20.49 7.27
C SER A 9 -4.42 20.35 8.81
N PRO A 10 -5.59 20.04 9.41
CA PRO A 10 -5.77 19.89 10.87
C PRO A 10 -5.18 18.59 11.45
N PHE A 11 -4.37 17.86 10.68
CA PHE A 11 -3.89 16.51 11.03
C PHE A 11 -2.40 16.47 11.36
N LEU A 12 -1.92 17.50 12.07
CA LEU A 12 -0.54 17.54 12.59
C LEU A 12 -0.50 17.05 14.04
N PRO A 13 0.58 16.38 14.47
CA PRO A 13 0.77 16.09 15.88
C PRO A 13 1.02 17.38 16.66
N GLY A 14 0.68 17.38 17.96
CA GLY A 14 1.01 18.50 18.86
C GLY A 14 2.52 18.75 18.94
N GLU A 15 2.91 19.96 19.33
CA GLU A 15 4.31 20.43 19.32
C GLU A 15 5.25 19.52 20.11
N ASP A 16 4.88 19.10 21.31
CA ASP A 16 5.70 18.18 22.13
C ASP A 16 5.99 16.85 21.41
N ARG A 17 4.99 16.33 20.70
CA ARG A 17 5.13 15.10 19.90
C ARG A 17 6.04 15.34 18.70
N GLN A 18 5.95 16.51 18.05
CA GLN A 18 6.86 16.86 16.96
C GLN A 18 8.31 16.93 17.44
N ILE A 19 8.57 17.52 18.62
CA ILE A 19 9.92 17.61 19.19
C ILE A 19 10.50 16.21 19.46
N LEU A 20 9.70 15.29 20.01
CA LEU A 20 10.13 13.90 20.23
C LEU A 20 10.44 13.19 18.90
N MET A 21 9.59 13.38 17.89
CA MET A 21 9.78 12.79 16.56
C MET A 21 11.05 13.34 15.90
N ASP A 22 11.28 14.65 15.93
CA ASP A 22 12.46 15.27 15.32
C ASP A 22 13.76 14.75 15.97
N LYS A 23 13.81 14.62 17.30
CA LYS A 23 14.94 13.99 18.01
C LYS A 23 15.17 12.54 17.60
N GLY A 24 14.09 11.78 17.39
CA GLY A 24 14.18 10.41 16.89
C GLY A 24 14.76 10.34 15.48
N ILE A 25 14.37 11.27 14.60
CA ILE A 25 14.91 11.37 13.24
C ILE A 25 16.41 11.65 13.25
N GLU A 26 16.90 12.54 14.12
CA GLU A 26 18.34 12.80 14.27
C GLU A 26 19.12 11.55 14.69
N GLN A 27 18.59 10.79 15.66
CA GLN A 27 19.22 9.53 16.09
C GLN A 27 19.22 8.46 14.98
N LEU A 28 18.14 8.37 14.22
CA LEU A 28 18.05 7.45 13.09
C LEU A 28 19.06 7.79 11.99
N GLU A 29 19.24 9.08 11.70
CA GLU A 29 20.23 9.55 10.72
C GLU A 29 21.65 9.10 11.08
N ILE A 30 22.04 9.29 12.35
CA ILE A 30 23.34 8.85 12.86
C ILE A 30 23.49 7.32 12.69
N TRP A 31 22.46 6.58 13.11
CA TRP A 31 22.47 5.12 12.98
C TRP A 31 22.60 4.66 11.52
N LEU A 32 21.91 5.30 10.58
CA LEU A 32 22.03 5.00 9.15
C LEU A 32 23.45 5.25 8.63
N TYR A 33 24.09 6.35 9.03
CA TYR A 33 25.49 6.61 8.66
C TYR A 33 26.45 5.57 9.23
N ASP A 34 26.24 5.14 10.48
CA ASP A 34 27.07 4.11 11.11
C ASP A 34 26.94 2.76 10.39
N VAL A 35 25.72 2.35 10.01
CA VAL A 35 25.47 1.14 9.21
C VAL A 35 26.27 1.16 7.91
N ILE A 36 26.21 2.27 7.16
CA ILE A 36 26.91 2.40 5.88
C ILE A 36 28.43 2.43 6.08
N LYS A 37 28.92 3.09 7.13
CA LYS A 37 30.35 3.19 7.46
C LYS A 37 30.95 1.83 7.83
N ILE A 38 30.22 1.00 8.57
CA ILE A 38 30.62 -0.38 8.90
C ILE A 38 30.57 -1.26 7.65
N GLY A 39 29.59 -1.03 6.77
CA GLY A 39 29.39 -1.76 5.54
C GLY A 39 28.44 -2.95 5.71
N LEU A 40 27.60 -3.19 4.71
CA LEU A 40 26.46 -4.11 4.80
C LEU A 40 26.85 -5.57 5.04
N LEU A 41 28.03 -6.00 4.57
CA LEU A 41 28.52 -7.36 4.77
C LEU A 41 28.96 -7.62 6.22
N GLN A 42 29.45 -6.59 6.89
CA GLN A 42 29.99 -6.68 8.25
C GLN A 42 28.94 -6.33 9.31
N TYR A 43 27.97 -5.49 8.96
CA TYR A 43 26.92 -5.08 9.88
C TYR A 43 26.03 -6.26 10.24
N ASP A 44 25.80 -6.49 11.53
CA ASP A 44 24.85 -7.48 11.99
C ASP A 44 23.46 -6.85 12.16
N PHE A 45 22.51 -7.30 11.33
CA PHE A 45 21.12 -6.84 11.33
C PHE A 45 20.22 -7.75 12.19
N ALA A 46 20.75 -8.85 12.73
CA ALA A 46 19.93 -9.94 13.25
C ALA A 46 19.44 -9.76 14.69
N GLU A 47 20.13 -9.03 15.58
CA GLU A 47 19.75 -9.11 17.01
C GLU A 47 19.66 -7.76 17.73
N GLN A 48 20.77 -7.15 18.17
CA GLN A 48 20.67 -6.10 19.19
C GLN A 48 20.50 -4.67 18.64
N SER A 49 21.27 -4.29 17.63
CA SER A 49 21.35 -2.91 17.15
C SER A 49 20.04 -2.43 16.51
N VAL A 50 19.42 -3.27 15.68
CA VAL A 50 18.13 -3.01 15.02
C VAL A 50 17.00 -2.94 16.05
N PHE A 51 17.04 -3.81 17.06
CA PHE A 51 16.06 -3.81 18.15
C PHE A 51 16.15 -2.52 18.99
N GLU A 52 17.37 -2.10 19.35
CA GLU A 52 17.61 -0.88 20.12
C GLU A 52 17.13 0.37 19.39
N ILE A 53 17.53 0.55 18.12
CA ILE A 53 17.10 1.73 17.35
C ILE A 53 15.58 1.71 17.11
N SER A 54 14.99 0.53 16.86
CA SER A 54 13.54 0.39 16.72
C SER A 54 12.79 0.79 17.99
N SER A 55 13.30 0.40 19.16
CA SER A 55 12.71 0.75 20.46
C SER A 55 12.79 2.25 20.71
N ARG A 56 13.94 2.87 20.42
CA ARG A 56 14.09 4.34 20.48
C ARG A 56 13.13 5.06 19.54
N MET A 57 12.86 4.53 18.35
CA MET A 57 11.85 5.11 17.43
C MET A 57 10.44 5.05 18.03
N ILE A 58 10.08 3.99 18.75
CA ILE A 58 8.79 3.90 19.44
C ILE A 58 8.68 4.98 20.54
N ASP A 59 9.74 5.13 21.35
CA ASP A 59 9.80 6.15 22.40
C ASP A 59 9.68 7.56 21.80
N ALA A 60 10.29 7.78 20.64
CA ALA A 60 10.21 9.01 19.85
C ALA A 60 8.88 9.20 19.08
N LYS A 61 7.88 8.33 19.29
CA LYS A 61 6.57 8.37 18.60
C LYS A 61 6.63 8.13 17.08
N LEU A 62 7.69 7.48 16.60
CA LEU A 62 7.96 7.08 15.22
C LEU A 62 7.70 5.56 15.02
N GLY A 63 6.58 5.05 15.55
CA GLY A 63 6.27 3.62 15.52
C GLY A 63 6.19 3.01 14.11
N GLY A 64 5.78 3.80 13.11
CA GLY A 64 5.79 3.36 11.71
C GLY A 64 7.21 3.13 11.15
N ILE A 65 8.17 3.97 11.58
CA ILE A 65 9.59 3.82 11.25
C ILE A 65 10.17 2.60 11.99
N ALA A 66 9.81 2.40 13.26
CA ALA A 66 10.21 1.21 14.01
C ALA A 66 9.80 -0.10 13.32
N ARG A 67 8.57 -0.17 12.78
CA ARG A 67 8.12 -1.34 12.01
C ARG A 67 8.98 -1.57 10.76
N ARG A 68 9.37 -0.50 10.04
CA ARG A 68 10.25 -0.60 8.86
C ARG A 68 11.65 -1.09 9.24
N LEU A 69 12.22 -0.59 10.33
CA LEU A 69 13.52 -1.05 10.85
C LEU A 69 13.49 -2.54 11.18
N ARG A 70 12.45 -3.02 11.86
CA ARG A 70 12.31 -4.46 12.21
C ARG A 70 12.33 -5.39 11.00
N ARG A 71 11.93 -4.92 9.81
CA ARG A 71 12.02 -5.71 8.57
C ARG A 71 13.45 -6.09 8.22
N LEU A 72 14.45 -5.28 8.59
CA LEU A 72 15.87 -5.61 8.35
C LEU A 72 16.27 -6.91 9.06
N GLY A 73 15.75 -7.15 10.28
CA GLY A 73 16.02 -8.37 11.05
C GLY A 73 15.30 -9.61 10.53
N THR A 74 14.31 -9.45 9.64
CA THR A 74 13.56 -10.57 9.04
C THR A 74 14.12 -11.04 7.70
N LEU A 75 15.12 -10.34 7.15
CA LEU A 75 15.68 -10.68 5.84
C LEU A 75 16.56 -11.93 5.92
N ASN A 76 16.36 -12.85 4.99
CA ASN A 76 17.18 -14.04 4.86
C ASN A 76 18.46 -13.73 4.06
N ARG A 77 19.62 -13.81 4.70
CA ARG A 77 20.92 -13.57 4.03
C ARG A 77 21.29 -14.64 2.99
N ALA A 78 20.58 -15.77 2.97
CA ALA A 78 20.75 -16.77 1.92
C ALA A 78 20.06 -16.37 0.60
N ASP A 79 19.16 -15.38 0.61
CA ASP A 79 18.48 -14.93 -0.60
C ASP A 79 19.47 -14.22 -1.53
N PRO A 80 19.51 -14.53 -2.84
CA PRO A 80 20.48 -13.95 -3.76
C PRO A 80 20.44 -12.41 -3.84
N ASP A 81 19.29 -11.80 -3.53
CA ASP A 81 19.04 -10.37 -3.60
C ASP A 81 19.01 -9.68 -2.21
N TRP A 82 19.44 -10.36 -1.14
CA TRP A 82 19.34 -9.82 0.23
C TRP A 82 19.95 -8.43 0.39
N VAL A 83 21.06 -8.14 -0.30
CA VAL A 83 21.73 -6.83 -0.27
C VAL A 83 20.84 -5.75 -0.86
N GLU A 84 20.15 -6.05 -1.98
CA GLU A 84 19.22 -5.13 -2.61
C GLU A 84 18.02 -4.86 -1.70
N GLN A 85 17.52 -5.89 -1.02
CA GLN A 85 16.43 -5.74 -0.05
C GLN A 85 16.83 -4.85 1.13
N VAL A 86 18.02 -5.04 1.71
CA VAL A 86 18.57 -4.18 2.77
C VAL A 86 18.72 -2.74 2.27
N LEU A 87 19.34 -2.53 1.11
CA LEU A 87 19.53 -1.19 0.53
C LEU A 87 18.20 -0.48 0.26
N ARG A 88 17.17 -1.20 -0.21
CA ARG A 88 15.84 -0.63 -0.42
C ARG A 88 15.25 -0.11 0.89
N ILE A 89 15.38 -0.86 1.98
CA ILE A 89 14.89 -0.43 3.30
C ILE A 89 15.70 0.75 3.85
N LEU A 90 17.03 0.68 3.78
CA LEU A 90 17.89 1.77 4.26
C LEU A 90 17.70 3.06 3.45
N GLY A 91 17.56 2.95 2.14
CA GLY A 91 17.27 4.08 1.25
C GLY A 91 15.91 4.72 1.54
N ASP A 92 14.88 3.90 1.77
CA ASP A 92 13.55 4.37 2.18
C ASP A 92 13.58 5.11 3.53
N LEU A 93 14.31 4.56 4.51
CA LEU A 93 14.52 5.19 5.81
C LEU A 93 15.28 6.52 5.68
N TYR A 94 16.33 6.57 4.86
CA TYR A 94 17.09 7.78 4.61
C TYR A 94 16.24 8.85 3.91
N LEU A 95 15.38 8.45 2.97
CA LEU A 95 14.43 9.35 2.32
C LEU A 95 13.42 9.92 3.33
N LEU A 96 12.92 9.12 4.27
CA LEU A 96 12.07 9.58 5.37
C LEU A 96 12.80 10.60 6.26
N VAL A 97 14.03 10.29 6.68
CA VAL A 97 14.87 11.19 7.48
C VAL A 97 15.05 12.53 6.76
N SER A 98 15.43 12.48 5.49
CA SER A 98 15.63 13.66 4.65
C SER A 98 14.35 14.50 4.54
N ALA A 99 13.20 13.86 4.37
CA ALA A 99 11.92 14.54 4.29
C ALA A 99 11.51 15.19 5.62
N PHE A 100 11.76 14.54 6.77
CA PHE A 100 11.50 15.13 8.08
C PHE A 100 12.36 16.37 8.34
N LYS A 101 13.65 16.32 7.96
CA LYS A 101 14.56 17.46 8.10
C LYS A 101 14.17 18.64 7.22
N ASN A 102 13.64 18.36 6.02
CA ASN A 102 13.22 19.38 5.05
C ASN A 102 11.69 19.63 5.06
N LYS A 103 10.97 19.21 6.10
CA LYS A 103 9.50 19.24 6.14
C LYS A 103 8.88 20.62 5.91
N LYS A 104 9.62 21.71 6.18
CA LYS A 104 9.18 23.09 5.95
C LYS A 104 9.05 23.45 4.47
N GLU A 105 9.72 22.72 3.58
CA GLU A 105 9.68 22.94 2.13
C GLU A 105 8.66 22.03 1.42
N LEU A 106 8.07 21.09 2.16
CA LEU A 106 7.14 20.11 1.61
C LEU A 106 5.71 20.67 1.54
N SER A 107 4.92 20.13 0.60
CA SER A 107 3.49 20.43 0.55
C SER A 107 2.77 19.92 1.81
N SER A 108 1.68 20.58 2.21
CA SER A 108 0.87 20.17 3.37
C SER A 108 0.35 18.73 3.27
N GLY A 109 0.00 18.29 2.06
CA GLY A 109 -0.39 16.91 1.79
C GLY A 109 0.75 15.92 2.07
N LEU A 110 1.97 16.24 1.62
CA LEU A 110 3.12 15.37 1.83
C LEU A 110 3.57 15.34 3.30
N ILE A 111 3.48 16.46 4.01
CA ILE A 111 3.70 16.51 5.47
C ILE A 111 2.71 15.60 6.19
N THR A 112 1.43 15.63 5.79
CA THR A 112 0.40 14.76 6.39
C THR A 112 0.72 13.28 6.12
N SER A 113 1.11 12.94 4.88
CA SER A 113 1.57 11.59 4.53
C SER A 113 2.80 11.17 5.35
N LEU A 114 3.77 12.06 5.54
CA LEU A 114 4.99 11.80 6.32
C LEU A 114 4.68 11.46 7.78
N TYR A 115 3.80 12.23 8.43
CA TYR A 115 3.38 11.93 9.80
C TYR A 115 2.56 10.64 9.89
N SER A 116 1.69 10.37 8.91
CA SER A 116 0.97 9.10 8.85
C SER A 116 1.92 7.90 8.72
N LEU A 117 2.95 8.01 7.87
CA LEU A 117 3.99 6.99 7.70
C LEU A 117 4.82 6.77 8.96
N ALA A 118 5.04 7.82 9.75
CA ALA A 118 5.69 7.73 11.04
C ALA A 118 4.81 7.14 12.16
N GLY A 119 3.50 6.94 11.91
CA GLY A 119 2.57 6.33 12.87
C GLY A 119 1.65 7.32 13.58
N LEU A 120 1.39 8.50 12.99
CA LEU A 120 0.27 9.33 13.42
C LEU A 120 -1.05 8.64 13.09
N ASN A 121 -1.90 8.46 14.09
CA ASN A 121 -3.24 7.91 13.92
C ASN A 121 -4.26 9.06 13.85
N ILE A 122 -5.02 9.10 12.76
CA ILE A 122 -6.12 10.05 12.59
C ILE A 122 -7.38 9.42 13.17
N LYS A 123 -8.00 10.11 14.14
CA LYS A 123 -9.22 9.62 14.78
C LYS A 123 -10.36 9.56 13.78
N LYS A 124 -11.22 8.56 13.94
CA LYS A 124 -12.41 8.39 13.11
C LYS A 124 -13.31 9.62 13.12
N THR A 125 -13.46 10.29 14.27
CA THR A 125 -14.24 11.54 14.39
C THR A 125 -13.72 12.65 13.48
N ASP A 126 -12.40 12.82 13.44
CA ASP A 126 -11.76 13.87 12.65
C ASP A 126 -11.84 13.53 11.16
N LEU A 127 -11.68 12.24 10.82
CA LEU A 127 -11.86 11.74 9.45
C LEU A 127 -13.28 11.97 8.93
N LEU A 128 -14.31 11.71 9.74
CA LEU A 128 -15.72 11.89 9.38
C LEU A 128 -16.14 13.37 9.27
N SER A 129 -15.28 14.31 9.73
CA SER A 129 -15.50 15.75 9.51
C SER A 129 -15.08 16.22 8.10
N LEU A 130 -14.36 15.39 7.35
CA LEU A 130 -13.95 15.68 5.98
C LEU A 130 -15.09 15.47 4.99
N ALA A 131 -14.97 16.06 3.81
CA ALA A 131 -15.92 15.85 2.72
C ALA A 131 -15.85 14.38 2.22
N PRO A 132 -16.97 13.63 2.24
CA PRO A 132 -17.00 12.29 1.69
C PRO A 132 -17.03 12.30 0.16
N VAL A 133 -16.69 11.15 -0.42
CA VAL A 133 -17.00 10.82 -1.81
C VAL A 133 -18.17 9.85 -1.83
N GLU A 134 -19.25 10.23 -2.53
CA GLU A 134 -20.41 9.37 -2.74
C GLU A 134 -20.24 8.57 -4.05
N ASP A 135 -20.34 7.25 -3.96
CA ASP A 135 -20.29 6.36 -5.12
C ASP A 135 -20.92 5.00 -4.80
N HIS A 136 -20.95 4.12 -5.80
CA HIS A 136 -21.11 2.68 -5.61
C HIS A 136 -19.73 2.04 -5.68
N TRP A 137 -19.27 1.54 -4.54
CA TRP A 137 -17.95 0.97 -4.35
C TRP A 137 -17.98 -0.52 -4.63
N LEU A 138 -17.41 -0.93 -5.76
CA LEU A 138 -17.21 -2.34 -6.08
C LEU A 138 -16.02 -2.90 -5.32
N VAL A 139 -16.18 -4.08 -4.71
CA VAL A 139 -15.06 -4.86 -4.16
C VAL A 139 -14.28 -5.53 -5.29
N CYS A 140 -13.03 -5.10 -5.44
CA CYS A 140 -12.09 -5.53 -6.48
C CYS A 140 -11.09 -6.58 -5.98
N GLY A 141 -10.66 -6.49 -4.72
CA GLY A 141 -9.63 -7.37 -4.16
C GLY A 141 -9.81 -7.48 -2.66
N VAL A 142 -9.54 -8.65 -2.08
CA VAL A 142 -9.48 -8.83 -0.63
C VAL A 142 -8.24 -9.65 -0.32
N GLU A 143 -7.44 -9.17 0.63
CA GLU A 143 -6.26 -9.85 1.13
C GLU A 143 -6.30 -9.92 2.66
N PHE A 144 -5.63 -10.92 3.21
CA PHE A 144 -5.55 -11.15 4.65
C PHE A 144 -4.09 -11.31 5.07
N GLU A 145 -3.76 -10.74 6.22
CA GLU A 145 -2.49 -10.95 6.92
C GLU A 145 -2.80 -11.35 8.37
N GLU A 146 -2.07 -12.32 8.89
CA GLU A 146 -2.15 -12.73 10.30
C GLU A 146 -0.77 -12.60 10.95
N GLU A 147 -0.69 -11.76 11.97
CA GLU A 147 0.51 -11.58 12.80
C GLU A 147 0.13 -11.89 14.27
N GLU A 148 0.62 -13.00 14.81
CA GLU A 148 0.31 -13.49 16.17
C GLU A 148 -1.20 -13.64 16.44
N ASN A 149 -1.82 -12.70 17.15
CA ASN A 149 -3.24 -12.66 17.49
C ASN A 149 -4.01 -11.56 16.75
N LEU A 150 -3.37 -10.89 15.78
CA LEU A 150 -3.94 -9.81 14.98
C LEU A 150 -4.16 -10.31 13.55
N ARG A 151 -5.42 -10.34 13.14
CA ARG A 151 -5.84 -10.57 11.75
C ARG A 151 -6.14 -9.22 11.10
N SER A 152 -5.50 -8.94 9.99
CA SER A 152 -5.67 -7.73 9.18
C SER A 152 -6.31 -8.10 7.85
N ARG A 153 -7.27 -7.30 7.39
CA ARG A 153 -7.91 -7.47 6.08
C ARG A 153 -7.77 -6.20 5.25
N PHE A 154 -7.33 -6.38 4.02
CA PHE A 154 -7.10 -5.35 3.02
C PHE A 154 -8.17 -5.49 1.94
N THR A 155 -9.21 -4.66 1.99
CA THR A 155 -10.28 -4.67 0.98
C THR A 155 -10.07 -3.53 0.01
N TRP A 156 -9.77 -3.87 -1.24
CA TRP A 156 -9.64 -2.92 -2.33
C TRP A 156 -10.99 -2.71 -3.00
N ILE A 157 -11.40 -1.46 -3.11
CA ILE A 157 -12.65 -1.04 -3.73
C ILE A 157 -12.42 -0.04 -4.87
N MET A 158 -13.38 0.03 -5.78
CA MET A 158 -13.40 1.02 -6.87
C MET A 158 -14.79 1.64 -7.04
N GLY A 159 -14.84 2.97 -7.15
CA GLY A 159 -16.05 3.71 -7.42
C GLY A 159 -16.54 3.51 -8.85
N ALA A 160 -17.79 3.07 -9.02
CA ALA A 160 -18.36 2.79 -10.33
C ALA A 160 -18.41 4.04 -11.23
N LYS A 161 -18.73 5.21 -10.65
CA LYS A 161 -18.83 6.50 -11.36
C LYS A 161 -17.51 7.26 -11.34
N SER A 162 -16.90 7.40 -10.16
CA SER A 162 -15.70 8.21 -9.94
C SER A 162 -14.42 7.57 -10.49
N LYS A 163 -14.44 6.24 -10.69
CA LYS A 163 -13.25 5.41 -11.02
C LYS A 163 -12.12 5.53 -10.00
N ARG A 164 -12.38 6.12 -8.83
CA ARG A 164 -11.42 6.21 -7.75
C ARG A 164 -11.30 4.86 -7.06
N THR A 165 -10.08 4.47 -6.77
CA THR A 165 -9.76 3.29 -5.96
C THR A 165 -9.60 3.68 -4.51
N ALA A 166 -9.84 2.75 -3.60
CA ALA A 166 -9.50 2.90 -2.20
C ALA A 166 -9.17 1.57 -1.54
N LEU A 167 -8.38 1.65 -0.47
CA LEU A 167 -8.06 0.56 0.43
C LEU A 167 -8.79 0.76 1.76
N LEU A 168 -9.63 -0.21 2.12
CA LEU A 168 -10.25 -0.34 3.43
C LEU A 168 -9.42 -1.32 4.27
N LEU A 169 -9.02 -0.89 5.47
CA LEU A 169 -8.28 -1.70 6.42
C LEU A 169 -9.16 -2.05 7.61
N ASP A 170 -9.37 -3.34 7.82
CA ASP A 170 -10.05 -3.88 8.99
C ASP A 170 -9.09 -4.71 9.83
N PHE A 171 -9.24 -4.64 11.15
CA PHE A 171 -8.43 -5.38 12.11
C PHE A 171 -9.34 -6.19 13.04
N ALA A 172 -8.93 -7.41 13.34
CA ALA A 172 -9.61 -8.32 14.24
C ALA A 172 -8.60 -8.94 15.21
N PHE A 173 -8.87 -8.85 16.51
CA PHE A 173 -7.98 -9.34 17.57
C PHE A 173 -8.57 -10.57 18.25
N GLY A 174 -7.75 -11.62 18.39
CA GLY A 174 -8.15 -12.88 19.00
C GLY A 174 -9.37 -13.50 18.31
N ARG A 175 -10.40 -13.84 19.09
CA ARG A 175 -11.62 -14.52 18.59
C ARG A 175 -12.68 -13.56 18.02
N VAL A 176 -12.43 -12.26 18.00
CA VAL A 176 -13.37 -11.29 17.43
C VAL A 176 -13.29 -11.38 15.91
N ASP A 177 -14.44 -11.43 15.24
CA ASP A 177 -14.52 -11.40 13.78
C ASP A 177 -14.57 -9.98 13.23
N PHE A 178 -14.23 -9.82 11.95
CA PHE A 178 -14.38 -8.56 11.24
C PHE A 178 -15.85 -8.11 11.24
N GLN A 179 -16.09 -6.84 11.61
CA GLN A 179 -17.45 -6.28 11.73
C GLN A 179 -18.20 -6.26 10.40
N THR A 180 -17.49 -6.00 9.30
CA THR A 180 -18.08 -5.96 7.95
C THR A 180 -17.62 -7.17 7.15
N ARG A 181 -18.45 -7.70 6.26
CA ARG A 181 -18.04 -8.70 5.26
C ARG A 181 -18.20 -8.13 3.87
N TYR A 182 -17.08 -7.92 3.19
CA TYR A 182 -17.04 -7.47 1.80
C TYR A 182 -17.02 -8.69 0.87
N LEU A 183 -18.02 -8.77 0.00
CA LEU A 183 -18.18 -9.88 -0.93
C LEU A 183 -17.62 -9.49 -2.30
N PHE A 184 -16.90 -10.42 -2.94
CA PHE A 184 -16.42 -10.22 -4.31
C PHE A 184 -17.56 -9.84 -5.24
N ARG A 185 -17.29 -8.97 -6.23
CA ARG A 185 -18.27 -8.57 -7.23
C ARG A 185 -19.53 -7.94 -6.63
N HIS A 186 -19.53 -7.51 -5.37
CA HIS A 186 -20.62 -6.75 -4.80
C HIS A 186 -20.27 -5.26 -4.80
N SER A 187 -21.27 -4.45 -5.13
CA SER A 187 -21.22 -3.00 -4.93
C SER A 187 -21.87 -2.62 -3.62
N TYR A 188 -21.23 -1.69 -2.92
CA TYR A 188 -21.71 -1.10 -1.69
C TYR A 188 -21.94 0.40 -1.92
N GLN A 189 -23.11 0.88 -1.53
CA GLN A 189 -23.41 2.32 -1.51
C GLN A 189 -23.04 2.85 -0.14
N GLY A 190 -22.32 3.96 -0.10
CA GLY A 190 -21.97 4.63 1.14
C GLY A 190 -20.96 5.75 0.93
N SER A 191 -20.87 6.60 1.95
CA SER A 191 -19.95 7.73 2.00
C SER A 191 -18.54 7.25 2.28
N LEU A 192 -17.60 7.52 1.36
CA LEU A 192 -16.20 7.15 1.51
C LEU A 192 -15.36 8.35 1.94
N TYR A 193 -14.69 8.23 3.09
CA TYR A 193 -13.81 9.26 3.65
C TYR A 193 -12.35 8.83 3.48
N TYR A 194 -11.61 9.56 2.65
CA TYR A 194 -10.19 9.29 2.42
C TYR A 194 -9.34 9.84 3.56
N TYR A 195 -8.36 9.06 4.02
CA TYR A 195 -7.36 9.57 4.93
C TYR A 195 -6.51 10.62 4.20
N PRO A 196 -6.32 11.81 4.79
CA PRO A 196 -5.64 12.92 4.13
C PRO A 196 -4.16 12.60 3.87
N GLY A 197 -3.62 13.16 2.79
CA GLY A 197 -2.25 12.96 2.33
C GLY A 197 -2.05 13.52 0.92
N SER A 198 -0.83 13.50 0.41
CA SER A 198 -0.52 14.01 -0.95
C SER A 198 -1.12 13.16 -2.08
N PHE A 199 -1.34 11.87 -1.82
CA PHE A 199 -2.08 10.97 -2.70
C PHE A 199 -2.87 9.93 -1.88
N PRO A 200 -4.13 10.23 -1.50
CA PRO A 200 -4.94 9.36 -0.64
C PRO A 200 -5.36 8.04 -1.31
N ILE A 201 -5.00 6.90 -0.71
CA ILE A 201 -5.45 5.56 -1.12
C ILE A 201 -6.29 4.92 -0.02
N ARG A 202 -5.87 5.05 1.25
CA ARG A 202 -6.60 4.51 2.39
C ARG A 202 -7.88 5.31 2.64
N ALA A 203 -8.96 4.62 2.95
CA ALA A 203 -10.24 5.25 3.26
C ALA A 203 -11.04 4.49 4.33
N HIS A 204 -12.09 5.15 4.82
CA HIS A 204 -13.14 4.56 5.63
C HIS A 204 -14.47 4.66 4.88
N LEU A 205 -15.13 3.52 4.67
CA LEU A 205 -16.47 3.45 4.11
C LEU A 205 -17.49 3.44 5.25
N GLN A 206 -18.30 4.50 5.33
CA GLN A 206 -19.31 4.65 6.37
C GLN A 206 -20.63 3.98 5.94
N ASP A 207 -21.20 3.20 6.87
CA ASP A 207 -22.53 2.58 6.78
C ASP A 207 -22.83 1.92 5.42
N PRO A 208 -21.98 0.98 4.95
CA PRO A 208 -22.09 0.43 3.61
C PRO A 208 -23.37 -0.41 3.42
N LEU A 209 -24.21 -0.01 2.48
CA LEU A 209 -25.40 -0.77 2.06
C LEU A 209 -25.07 -1.62 0.85
N VAL A 210 -25.34 -2.93 0.93
CA VAL A 210 -25.17 -3.84 -0.22
C VAL A 210 -26.19 -3.48 -1.30
N VAL A 211 -25.73 -3.11 -2.49
CA VAL A 211 -26.61 -2.73 -3.60
C VAL A 211 -26.91 -3.94 -4.46
N ARG A 212 -25.88 -4.51 -5.08
CA ARG A 212 -26.02 -5.61 -6.06
C ARG A 212 -24.71 -6.31 -6.35
N LYS A 213 -24.83 -7.55 -6.81
CA LYS A 213 -23.79 -8.26 -7.56
C LYS A 213 -23.60 -7.60 -8.93
N ILE A 214 -22.36 -7.31 -9.29
CA ILE A 214 -21.96 -6.74 -10.57
C ILE A 214 -21.50 -7.87 -11.49
N LYS A 215 -21.90 -7.82 -12.76
CA LYS A 215 -21.54 -8.82 -13.78
C LYS A 215 -20.23 -8.52 -14.51
N THR A 216 -19.85 -7.25 -14.59
CA THR A 216 -18.68 -6.77 -15.35
C THR A 216 -17.72 -6.05 -14.43
N PHE A 217 -16.44 -6.39 -14.54
CA PHE A 217 -15.39 -5.74 -13.79
C PHE A 217 -15.13 -4.33 -14.38
N PRO A 218 -15.20 -3.24 -13.60
CA PRO A 218 -14.95 -1.89 -14.06
C PRO A 218 -13.45 -1.68 -14.17
N ALA A 219 -12.86 -2.04 -15.31
CA ALA A 219 -11.49 -1.65 -15.62
C ALA A 219 -11.35 -0.12 -15.65
N SER A 220 -10.27 0.40 -15.08
CA SER A 220 -9.98 1.85 -15.08
C SER A 220 -9.04 2.27 -16.20
N PHE A 221 -8.21 1.36 -16.69
CA PHE A 221 -7.16 1.67 -17.67
C PHE A 221 -7.28 0.83 -18.92
N GLU A 222 -6.98 1.45 -20.06
CA GLU A 222 -7.05 0.82 -21.38
C GLU A 222 -5.81 -0.02 -21.70
N ASN A 223 -4.66 0.34 -21.13
CA ASN A 223 -3.37 -0.31 -21.33
C ASN A 223 -2.42 0.00 -20.15
N ILE A 224 -1.27 -0.67 -20.13
CA ILE A 224 -0.25 -0.57 -19.08
C ILE A 224 0.42 0.81 -19.10
N GLU A 225 0.64 1.41 -20.27
CA GLU A 225 1.26 2.73 -20.39
C GLU A 225 0.47 3.82 -19.63
N LYS A 226 -0.85 3.90 -19.86
CA LYS A 226 -1.72 4.86 -19.18
C LYS A 226 -1.81 4.61 -17.69
N TYR A 227 -1.70 3.35 -17.28
CA TYR A 227 -1.60 3.01 -15.87
C TYR A 227 -0.26 3.51 -15.28
N LEU A 228 0.85 3.29 -15.97
CA LEU A 228 2.19 3.72 -15.52
C LEU A 228 2.33 5.25 -15.48
N ASP A 229 1.68 6.00 -16.38
CA ASP A 229 1.59 7.47 -16.32
C ASP A 229 0.97 7.93 -14.99
N VAL A 230 -0.14 7.29 -14.57
CA VAL A 230 -0.82 7.62 -13.31
C VAL A 230 0.00 7.19 -12.11
N TYR A 231 0.64 6.02 -12.17
CA TYR A 231 1.55 5.57 -11.12
C TYR A 231 2.74 6.52 -10.96
N ALA A 232 3.38 6.94 -12.06
CA ALA A 232 4.48 7.90 -12.06
C ALA A 232 4.07 9.24 -11.43
N HIS A 233 2.87 9.73 -11.76
CA HIS A 233 2.33 10.92 -11.11
C HIS A 233 2.09 10.69 -9.62
N ALA A 234 1.54 9.55 -9.22
CA ALA A 234 1.29 9.23 -7.81
C ALA A 234 2.59 9.23 -7.00
N ILE A 235 3.65 8.56 -7.49
CA ILE A 235 4.94 8.52 -6.78
C ILE A 235 5.69 9.87 -6.81
N SER A 236 5.44 10.72 -7.80
CA SER A 236 5.95 12.10 -7.79
C SER A 236 5.33 12.96 -6.68
N LEU A 237 4.10 12.62 -6.25
CA LEU A 237 3.39 13.30 -5.17
C LEU A 237 3.65 12.65 -3.80
N ASN A 238 3.83 11.33 -3.78
CA ASN A 238 4.12 10.55 -2.58
C ASN A 238 5.06 9.38 -2.91
N PRO A 239 6.37 9.51 -2.65
CA PRO A 239 7.35 8.47 -3.00
C PRO A 239 7.23 7.20 -2.13
N TRP A 240 6.44 7.22 -1.06
CA TRP A 240 6.24 6.09 -0.14
C TRP A 240 5.01 5.24 -0.47
N ILE A 241 4.40 5.43 -1.64
CA ILE A 241 3.36 4.50 -2.11
C ILE A 241 4.03 3.18 -2.48
N THR A 242 3.79 2.15 -1.68
CA THR A 242 4.31 0.80 -1.89
C THR A 242 3.33 -0.14 -2.56
N ASP A 243 2.03 0.14 -2.45
CA ASP A 243 0.97 -0.70 -2.99
C ASP A 243 0.02 0.19 -3.81
N PHE A 244 0.10 0.06 -5.13
CA PHE A 244 -0.72 0.86 -6.05
C PHE A 244 -1.73 -0.02 -6.79
N PRO A 245 -3.03 0.32 -6.78
CA PRO A 245 -4.05 -0.51 -7.39
C PRO A 245 -3.97 -0.45 -8.93
N VAL A 246 -3.96 -1.62 -9.54
CA VAL A 246 -3.96 -1.85 -10.99
C VAL A 246 -5.32 -2.38 -11.38
N CYS A 247 -5.91 -1.80 -12.43
CA CYS A 247 -7.18 -2.26 -12.98
C CYS A 247 -7.21 -2.03 -14.49
N ILE A 248 -6.73 -3.02 -15.25
CA ILE A 248 -6.52 -2.91 -16.70
C ILE A 248 -7.45 -3.90 -17.42
N ARG A 249 -8.09 -3.44 -18.50
CA ARG A 249 -8.91 -4.28 -19.39
C ARG A 249 -8.07 -4.94 -20.47
N ASN A 250 -8.60 -6.01 -21.06
CA ASN A 250 -8.07 -6.66 -22.25
C ASN A 250 -6.59 -7.08 -22.10
N VAL A 251 -6.25 -7.62 -20.93
CA VAL A 251 -4.94 -8.19 -20.63
C VAL A 251 -4.97 -9.71 -20.76
N THR A 252 -3.86 -10.29 -21.18
CA THR A 252 -3.63 -11.74 -21.21
C THR A 252 -2.59 -12.10 -20.16
N LEU A 253 -2.72 -13.30 -19.59
CA LEU A 253 -1.64 -13.89 -18.82
C LEU A 253 -0.82 -14.77 -19.74
N GLN A 254 0.49 -14.55 -19.76
CA GLN A 254 1.43 -15.34 -20.55
C GLN A 254 2.47 -15.98 -19.63
N LYS A 255 2.87 -17.20 -19.96
CA LYS A 255 3.91 -17.91 -19.23
C LYS A 255 5.26 -17.76 -19.93
N SER A 256 6.28 -17.32 -19.21
CA SER A 256 7.66 -17.20 -19.68
C SER A 256 8.58 -17.93 -18.71
N GLY A 257 9.01 -19.15 -19.10
CA GLY A 257 9.70 -20.06 -18.20
C GLY A 257 8.83 -20.43 -17.00
N GLU A 258 9.31 -20.17 -15.79
CA GLU A 258 8.58 -20.41 -14.54
C GLU A 258 7.74 -19.21 -14.08
N LYS A 259 7.86 -18.06 -14.75
CA LYS A 259 7.17 -16.82 -14.36
C LYS A 259 5.94 -16.57 -15.22
N PHE A 260 4.98 -15.87 -14.63
CA PHE A 260 3.84 -15.32 -15.36
C PHE A 260 4.05 -13.83 -15.64
N LEU A 261 3.52 -13.39 -16.77
CA LEU A 261 3.57 -12.03 -17.27
C LEU A 261 2.14 -11.59 -17.58
N MET A 262 1.78 -10.37 -17.19
CA MET A 262 0.55 -9.73 -17.61
C MET A 262 0.84 -8.87 -18.83
N VAL A 263 0.19 -9.17 -19.96
CA VAL A 263 0.45 -8.52 -21.25
C VAL A 263 -0.81 -7.81 -21.72
N ASP A 264 -0.71 -6.52 -22.01
CA ASP A 264 -1.84 -5.76 -22.55
C ASP A 264 -2.01 -5.91 -24.07
N SER A 265 -3.09 -5.33 -24.60
CA SER A 265 -3.37 -5.36 -26.04
C SER A 265 -2.33 -4.68 -26.94
N GLY A 266 -1.45 -3.84 -26.37
CA GLY A 266 -0.34 -3.19 -27.08
C GLY A 266 0.97 -3.98 -26.98
N GLY A 267 0.99 -5.10 -26.27
CA GLY A 267 2.18 -5.93 -26.04
C GLY A 267 3.08 -5.43 -24.91
N GLN A 268 2.67 -4.41 -24.14
CA GLN A 268 3.40 -4.04 -22.94
C GLN A 268 3.20 -5.08 -21.85
N VAL A 269 4.18 -5.18 -20.95
CA VAL A 269 4.27 -6.28 -19.98
C VAL A 269 4.48 -5.73 -18.57
N LEU A 270 3.72 -6.25 -17.61
CA LEU A 270 4.06 -6.17 -16.19
C LEU A 270 4.44 -7.57 -15.66
N PRO A 271 5.57 -7.72 -14.96
CA PRO A 271 5.92 -8.98 -14.32
C PRO A 271 4.94 -9.31 -13.19
N VAL A 272 4.57 -10.57 -13.02
CA VAL A 272 3.60 -11.02 -12.00
C VAL A 272 4.32 -11.76 -10.88
N LYS A 273 4.04 -11.40 -9.62
CA LYS A 273 4.67 -12.02 -8.43
C LYS A 273 3.85 -13.11 -7.73
N ASN A 274 2.61 -13.36 -8.16
CA ASN A 274 1.84 -14.49 -7.61
C ASN A 274 2.59 -15.80 -7.85
N SER A 275 2.35 -16.79 -6.97
CA SER A 275 2.91 -18.11 -7.19
C SER A 275 2.29 -18.76 -8.45
N PRO A 276 3.01 -19.68 -9.12
CA PRO A 276 2.42 -20.43 -10.21
C PRO A 276 1.12 -21.16 -9.82
N ASP A 277 1.05 -21.69 -8.59
CA ASP A 277 -0.12 -22.40 -8.07
C ASP A 277 -1.36 -21.50 -7.98
N ASP A 278 -1.17 -20.23 -7.61
CA ASP A 278 -2.27 -19.24 -7.60
C ASP A 278 -2.77 -18.91 -9.01
N LEU A 279 -1.87 -18.88 -10.00
CA LEU A 279 -2.20 -18.41 -11.35
C LEU A 279 -2.62 -19.52 -12.31
N TRP A 280 -2.29 -20.79 -12.04
CA TRP A 280 -2.70 -21.89 -12.91
C TRP A 280 -4.22 -21.96 -13.14
N PRO A 281 -5.09 -21.83 -12.12
CA PRO A 281 -6.54 -21.81 -12.34
C PRO A 281 -6.99 -20.63 -13.21
N VAL A 282 -6.39 -19.45 -13.00
CA VAL A 282 -6.68 -18.24 -13.78
C VAL A 282 -6.26 -18.43 -15.24
N TYR A 283 -5.02 -18.89 -15.46
CA TYR A 283 -4.45 -19.15 -16.78
C TYR A 283 -5.23 -20.22 -17.54
N ALA A 284 -5.62 -21.32 -16.88
CA ALA A 284 -6.43 -22.37 -17.47
C ALA A 284 -7.85 -21.89 -17.81
N GLY A 285 -8.46 -21.04 -16.97
CA GLY A 285 -9.77 -20.46 -17.19
C GLY A 285 -9.80 -19.43 -18.33
N LEU A 286 -8.75 -18.62 -18.46
CA LEU A 286 -8.62 -17.63 -19.53
C LEU A 286 -8.27 -18.25 -20.89
N GLY A 287 -7.45 -19.30 -20.89
CA GLY A 287 -6.85 -19.81 -22.12
C GLY A 287 -6.03 -18.72 -22.83
N LEU A 288 -6.40 -18.40 -24.08
CA LEU A 288 -5.81 -17.30 -24.86
C LEU A 288 -6.68 -16.03 -24.89
N GLN A 289 -7.75 -15.99 -24.08
CA GLN A 289 -8.66 -14.86 -24.06
C GLN A 289 -8.10 -13.73 -23.18
N SER A 290 -8.42 -12.50 -23.58
CA SER A 290 -8.14 -11.32 -22.76
C SER A 290 -9.23 -11.12 -21.71
N CYS A 291 -8.86 -10.66 -20.52
CA CYS A 291 -9.80 -10.31 -19.45
C CYS A 291 -9.47 -8.97 -18.82
N SER A 292 -10.31 -8.53 -17.89
CA SER A 292 -9.97 -7.48 -16.94
C SER A 292 -9.36 -8.11 -15.68
N LEU A 293 -8.24 -7.54 -15.22
CA LEU A 293 -7.55 -7.96 -14.00
C LEU A 293 -7.47 -6.81 -13.01
N PHE A 294 -7.55 -7.15 -11.73
CA PHE A 294 -7.18 -6.27 -10.64
C PHE A 294 -6.04 -6.85 -9.83
N GLY A 295 -5.08 -6.00 -9.53
CA GLY A 295 -3.91 -6.37 -8.76
C GLY A 295 -3.28 -5.17 -8.09
N ILE A 296 -2.21 -5.44 -7.35
CA ILE A 296 -1.43 -4.46 -6.61
C ILE A 296 -0.02 -4.44 -7.18
N TRP A 297 0.41 -3.27 -7.62
CA TRP A 297 1.75 -3.01 -8.13
C TRP A 297 2.64 -2.47 -7.02
N ASP A 298 3.81 -3.07 -6.86
CA ASP A 298 4.78 -2.68 -5.82
C ASP A 298 5.97 -1.86 -6.33
N GLY A 299 5.85 -1.36 -7.56
CA GLY A 299 6.93 -0.69 -8.29
C GLY A 299 7.78 -1.63 -9.14
N LYS A 300 7.68 -2.95 -8.97
CA LYS A 300 8.47 -3.94 -9.70
C LYS A 300 7.63 -5.07 -10.31
N GLU A 301 6.67 -5.59 -9.54
CA GLU A 301 5.85 -6.72 -9.94
C GLU A 301 4.39 -6.48 -9.50
N ILE A 302 3.44 -7.00 -10.29
CA ILE A 302 2.02 -6.99 -9.95
C ILE A 302 1.65 -8.28 -9.20
N ARG A 303 0.91 -8.14 -8.10
CA ARG A 303 0.16 -9.24 -7.49
C ARG A 303 -1.30 -9.14 -7.91
N ILE A 304 -1.75 -10.07 -8.72
CA ILE A 304 -3.14 -10.17 -9.18
C ILE A 304 -3.99 -10.72 -8.03
N LEU A 305 -5.06 -10.00 -7.71
CA LEU A 305 -6.01 -10.37 -6.66
C LEU A 305 -7.31 -10.93 -7.22
N SER A 306 -7.75 -10.40 -8.36
CA SER A 306 -8.97 -10.87 -9.02
C SER A 306 -8.93 -10.65 -10.52
N TRP A 307 -9.85 -11.34 -11.17
CA TRP A 307 -10.10 -11.32 -12.60
C TRP A 307 -11.59 -11.40 -12.86
N ASP A 308 -11.99 -11.36 -14.13
CA ASP A 308 -13.41 -11.33 -14.51
C ASP A 308 -14.23 -12.44 -13.83
N ASP A 309 -13.74 -13.67 -13.70
CA ASP A 309 -14.54 -14.76 -13.15
C ASP A 309 -14.36 -15.03 -11.65
N GLY A 310 -13.37 -14.42 -10.98
CA GLY A 310 -13.09 -14.78 -9.59
C GLY A 310 -11.96 -14.02 -8.91
N PHE A 311 -11.73 -14.36 -7.64
CA PHE A 311 -10.47 -14.05 -6.98
C PHE A 311 -9.40 -15.06 -7.41
N VAL A 312 -8.14 -14.63 -7.38
CA VAL A 312 -6.97 -15.49 -7.66
C VAL A 312 -6.62 -16.35 -6.44
N HIS A 313 -6.69 -15.78 -5.24
CA HIS A 313 -6.47 -16.50 -3.98
C HIS A 313 -7.41 -15.95 -2.89
N GLN A 314 -8.01 -16.83 -2.10
CA GLN A 314 -8.68 -16.49 -0.84
C GLN A 314 -7.89 -17.14 0.29
N SER A 315 -6.85 -16.47 0.77
CA SER A 315 -6.33 -16.83 2.09
C SER A 315 -7.40 -16.41 3.10
N LEU A 316 -7.87 -17.36 3.91
CA LEU A 316 -8.79 -17.13 5.02
C LEU A 316 -8.02 -16.69 6.26
#